data_AF-B9YE01-F1
#
_entry.id   AF-B9YE01-F1
#
_cell.length_a   1.000
_cell.length_b   1.000
_cell.length_c   1.000
_cell.angle_alpha   90.00
_cell.angle_beta   90.00
_cell.angle_gamma   90.00
#
_symmetry.space_group_name_H-M   'P 1'
#
loop_
_entity.id
_entity.type
_entity.pdbx_description
1 polymer ?
#
loop_
_entity_poly.entity_id
_entity_poly.type
_entity_poly.pdbx_seq_one_letter_code
_entity_poly.pdbx_strand_id
1 'polypeptide(L)'
;MLMPRRDLKMKKLIIACVAVGCLMLTGCSKKNPQPSPTPSATPSAEPTMTPSASPETAEGLKGILEAIRRNDEYQLPMSMDVDDTVLVDMYGLSSDLVKDYAIFMPAMNVHATEIILVEAQDGKLDEVKKALDKRMETVEQTWSTYLPEQYELVKNRKTLEEGNVIAIVIADQADAILQEISDSLNAAAQ
;
A
#
# COMPACT_ATOMS: atom_id res chain seq x y z
N MET A 1 27.00 -27.96 -33.12
CA MET A 1 26.52 -26.60 -32.76
C MET A 1 25.24 -26.35 -33.53
N LEU A 2 24.10 -26.64 -32.90
CA LEU A 2 22.76 -26.61 -33.49
C LEU A 2 21.91 -25.65 -32.66
N MET A 3 21.60 -24.49 -33.23
CA MET A 3 20.54 -23.62 -32.71
C MET A 3 19.22 -24.04 -33.36
N PRO A 4 18.17 -24.39 -32.61
CA PRO A 4 16.83 -24.47 -33.17
C PRO A 4 16.23 -23.06 -33.36
N ARG A 5 15.72 -22.83 -34.57
CA ARG A 5 14.97 -21.63 -34.97
C ARG A 5 13.65 -21.56 -34.22
N ARG A 6 13.21 -20.33 -33.89
CA ARG A 6 11.92 -20.02 -33.28
C ARG A 6 10.78 -20.35 -34.26
N ASP A 7 9.87 -21.24 -33.86
CA ASP A 7 8.59 -21.45 -34.53
C ASP A 7 7.54 -20.47 -33.98
N LEU A 8 7.41 -19.31 -34.63
CA LEU A 8 6.32 -18.36 -34.38
C LEU A 8 5.14 -18.71 -35.31
N LYS A 9 4.19 -19.52 -34.80
CA LYS A 9 2.98 -19.88 -35.54
C LYS A 9 1.94 -18.76 -35.45
N MET A 10 2.01 -17.88 -36.45
CA MET A 10 1.05 -16.80 -36.70
C MET A 10 -0.29 -17.38 -37.18
N LYS A 11 -1.30 -17.38 -36.30
CA LYS A 11 -2.69 -17.72 -36.66
C LYS A 11 -3.42 -16.46 -37.08
N LYS A 12 -3.50 -16.27 -38.40
CA LYS A 12 -4.41 -15.32 -39.05
C LYS A 12 -5.85 -15.81 -38.87
N LEU A 13 -6.70 -15.01 -38.23
CA LEU A 13 -8.15 -15.06 -38.42
C LEU A 13 -8.66 -13.62 -38.51
N ILE A 14 -9.04 -13.25 -39.73
CA ILE A 14 -9.78 -12.06 -40.15
C ILE A 14 -11.28 -12.44 -40.11
N ILE A 15 -12.19 -11.44 -40.16
CA ILE A 15 -13.64 -11.48 -40.53
C ILE A 15 -14.55 -11.37 -39.27
N ALA A 16 -15.55 -10.47 -39.13
CA ALA A 16 -16.15 -9.45 -40.00
C ALA A 16 -16.96 -8.42 -39.17
N CYS A 17 -17.24 -7.27 -39.81
CA CYS A 17 -18.12 -6.19 -39.40
C CYS A 17 -19.60 -6.61 -39.26
N VAL A 18 -20.27 -6.14 -38.21
CA VAL A 18 -21.70 -5.74 -38.23
C VAL A 18 -21.89 -4.56 -37.28
N ALA A 19 -22.01 -3.34 -37.83
CA ALA A 19 -22.53 -2.18 -37.13
C ALA A 19 -23.76 -1.70 -37.90
N VAL A 20 -24.94 -1.92 -37.32
CA VAL A 20 -26.25 -1.43 -37.80
C VAL A 20 -26.87 -0.67 -36.64
N GLY A 21 -27.25 0.58 -36.89
CA GLY A 21 -27.66 1.54 -35.88
C GLY A 21 -29.17 1.66 -35.63
N CYS A 22 -29.52 2.55 -34.70
CA CYS A 22 -30.79 3.27 -34.55
C CYS A 22 -30.49 4.47 -33.63
N LEU A 23 -30.44 5.71 -34.13
CA LEU A 23 -31.53 6.68 -34.32
C LEU A 23 -32.23 7.17 -33.03
N MET A 24 -32.03 8.47 -32.81
CA MET A 24 -32.85 9.47 -32.10
C MET A 24 -33.00 9.39 -30.58
N LEU A 25 -32.53 10.43 -29.89
CA LEU A 25 -33.36 11.29 -29.03
C LEU A 25 -32.72 12.69 -28.95
N THR A 26 -33.25 13.63 -29.74
CA THR A 26 -33.10 15.06 -29.54
C THR A 26 -33.98 15.49 -28.37
N GLY A 27 -33.39 16.18 -27.40
CA GLY A 27 -34.09 16.73 -26.25
C GLY A 27 -33.44 18.02 -25.75
N CYS A 28 -33.47 19.08 -26.57
CA CYS A 28 -33.23 20.44 -26.08
C CYS A 28 -34.57 21.05 -25.66
N SER A 29 -34.76 21.29 -24.37
CA SER A 29 -35.87 22.10 -23.86
C SER A 29 -35.36 23.29 -23.04
N LYS A 30 -35.63 24.47 -23.60
CA LYS A 30 -35.98 25.76 -22.98
C LYS A 30 -35.15 26.32 -21.82
N LYS A 31 -34.45 27.40 -22.14
CA LYS A 31 -34.25 28.61 -21.32
C LYS A 31 -35.56 29.06 -20.66
N ASN A 32 -35.54 29.29 -19.34
CA ASN A 32 -36.05 30.52 -18.75
C ASN A 32 -35.30 30.80 -17.42
N PRO A 33 -35.00 32.06 -17.08
CA PRO A 33 -34.24 32.43 -15.89
C PRO A 33 -35.15 32.53 -14.67
N GLN A 34 -34.71 32.01 -13.53
CA GLN A 34 -35.33 32.27 -12.24
C GLN A 34 -34.29 32.93 -11.32
N PRO A 35 -34.64 34.03 -10.63
CA PRO A 35 -33.72 34.78 -9.79
C PRO A 35 -33.36 33.99 -8.53
N SER A 36 -32.07 33.97 -8.20
CA SER A 36 -31.55 33.43 -6.95
C SER A 36 -31.60 34.52 -5.88
N PRO A 37 -32.24 34.31 -4.72
CA PRO A 37 -31.96 35.11 -3.55
C PRO A 37 -30.68 34.60 -2.89
N THR A 38 -29.71 35.51 -2.76
CA THR A 38 -28.58 35.42 -1.83
C THR A 38 -29.08 35.21 -0.39
N PRO A 39 -28.44 34.33 0.38
CA PRO A 39 -28.18 34.56 1.79
C PRO A 39 -26.70 34.83 2.04
N SER A 40 -26.49 35.69 3.02
CA SER A 40 -25.26 36.34 3.42
C SER A 40 -24.42 35.49 4.37
N ALA A 41 -23.10 35.70 4.29
CA ALA A 41 -22.05 35.65 5.32
C ALA A 41 -22.00 34.51 6.34
N THR A 42 -20.81 33.90 6.49
CA THR A 42 -20.10 33.70 7.78
C THR A 42 -18.63 33.35 7.47
N PRO A 43 -17.65 33.87 8.23
CA PRO A 43 -16.23 33.78 7.91
C PRO A 43 -15.67 32.39 8.22
N SER A 44 -14.89 31.85 7.27
CA SER A 44 -14.14 30.62 7.46
C SER A 44 -13.00 30.89 8.45
N ALA A 45 -13.19 30.45 9.69
CA ALA A 45 -12.11 30.27 10.63
C ALA A 45 -11.13 29.23 10.04
N GLU A 46 -9.91 29.67 9.81
CA GLU A 46 -8.76 28.84 9.48
C GLU A 46 -8.46 27.96 10.70
N PRO A 47 -8.49 26.62 10.60
CA PRO A 47 -7.91 25.79 11.63
C PRO A 47 -6.40 25.84 11.46
N THR A 48 -5.75 26.57 12.36
CA THR A 48 -4.34 26.43 12.69
C THR A 48 -4.04 24.96 12.96
N MET A 49 -3.45 24.27 11.98
CA MET A 49 -2.84 22.97 12.21
C MET A 49 -1.38 23.21 12.62
N THR A 50 -1.16 23.26 13.92
CA THR A 50 0.11 22.86 14.50
C THR A 50 -0.20 21.89 15.63
N PRO A 51 0.26 20.64 15.50
CA PRO A 51 1.05 20.04 16.57
C PRO A 51 2.36 19.54 15.95
N SER A 52 3.50 20.16 16.24
CA SER A 52 4.29 19.90 17.44
C SER A 52 4.53 18.39 17.65
N ALA A 53 5.31 17.78 16.73
CA ALA A 53 5.95 16.49 17.00
C ALA A 53 7.18 16.74 17.88
N SER A 54 7.00 16.57 19.19
CA SER A 54 8.10 16.41 20.15
C SER A 54 8.65 14.99 20.05
N PRO A 55 9.97 14.76 20.16
CA PRO A 55 10.58 13.46 19.97
C PRO A 55 10.37 12.61 21.22
N GLU A 56 9.28 11.86 21.27
CA GLU A 56 9.20 10.69 22.14
C GLU A 56 9.74 9.50 21.37
N THR A 57 10.84 8.95 21.87
CA THR A 57 11.42 7.68 21.47
C THR A 57 10.35 6.61 21.56
N ALA A 58 9.65 6.33 20.46
CA ALA A 58 8.75 5.19 20.40
C ALA A 58 9.58 3.92 20.63
N GLU A 59 9.23 3.13 21.63
CA GLU A 59 9.80 1.80 21.85
C GLU A 59 9.09 0.77 20.94
N GLY A 60 9.66 -0.44 20.84
CA GLY A 60 9.05 -1.53 20.06
C GLY A 60 9.07 -1.33 18.54
N LEU A 61 8.18 -2.03 17.82
CA LEU A 61 8.15 -2.01 16.35
C LEU A 61 7.81 -0.64 15.79
N LYS A 62 6.99 0.14 16.51
CA LYS A 62 6.70 1.53 16.15
C LYS A 62 7.95 2.40 16.14
N GLY A 63 8.86 2.20 17.09
CA GLY A 63 10.15 2.87 17.13
C GLY A 63 10.99 2.65 15.89
N ILE A 64 11.09 1.38 15.49
CA ILE A 64 11.82 0.95 14.29
C ILE A 64 11.22 1.58 13.04
N LEU A 65 9.89 1.49 12.88
CA LEU A 65 9.23 2.05 11.70
C LEU A 65 9.38 3.58 11.62
N GLU A 66 9.33 4.27 12.75
CA GLU A 66 9.53 5.71 12.80
C GLU A 66 10.99 6.13 12.51
N ALA A 67 11.97 5.29 12.84
CA ALA A 67 13.37 5.51 12.43
C ALA A 67 13.50 5.42 10.90
N ILE A 68 12.94 4.37 10.29
CA ILE A 68 12.89 4.17 8.84
C ILE A 68 12.18 5.34 8.16
N ARG A 69 11.03 5.79 8.70
CA ARG A 69 10.25 6.90 8.14
C ARG A 69 11.04 8.22 8.09
N ARG A 70 11.91 8.46 9.08
CA ARG A 70 12.72 9.69 9.16
C ARG A 70 13.99 9.63 8.31
N ASN A 71 14.33 8.47 7.75
CA ASN A 71 15.51 8.34 6.92
C ASN A 71 15.22 8.83 5.49
N ASP A 72 15.58 10.08 5.21
CA ASP A 72 15.37 10.73 3.90
C ASP A 72 16.08 10.01 2.73
N GLU A 73 17.10 9.18 3.00
CA GLU A 73 17.79 8.38 1.97
C GLU A 73 16.87 7.32 1.36
N TYR A 74 15.85 6.87 2.10
CA TYR A 74 14.88 5.89 1.62
C TYR A 74 13.81 6.47 0.72
N GLN A 75 13.71 7.80 0.63
CA GLN A 75 12.79 8.50 -0.29
C GLN A 75 11.34 7.99 -0.19
N LEU A 76 10.89 7.62 1.01
CA LEU A 76 9.56 7.04 1.22
C LEU A 76 8.45 8.06 0.93
N PRO A 77 7.32 7.65 0.33
CA PRO A 77 6.20 8.55 0.08
C PRO A 77 5.55 8.98 1.40
N MET A 78 4.66 9.98 1.32
CA MET A 78 3.78 10.29 2.45
C MET A 78 2.95 9.05 2.81
N SER A 79 2.85 8.77 4.10
CA SER A 79 2.18 7.58 4.63
C SER A 79 1.21 7.93 5.74
N MET A 80 0.38 6.95 6.04
CA MET A 80 -0.53 6.93 7.18
C MET A 80 -0.20 5.73 8.06
N ASP A 81 -0.55 5.85 9.32
CA ASP A 81 -0.44 4.77 10.28
C ASP A 81 -1.65 3.85 10.14
N VAL A 82 -1.42 2.56 10.39
CA VAL A 82 -2.47 1.54 10.47
C VAL A 82 -2.92 1.44 11.93
N ASP A 83 -4.23 1.55 12.17
CA ASP A 83 -4.84 1.25 13.46
C ASP A 83 -5.40 -0.17 13.50
N ASP A 84 -5.92 -0.61 14.66
CA ASP A 84 -6.43 -1.97 14.85
C ASP A 84 -7.58 -2.32 13.90
N THR A 85 -8.38 -1.33 13.52
CA THR A 85 -9.51 -1.55 12.60
C THR A 85 -8.98 -1.86 11.21
N VAL A 86 -8.04 -1.04 10.73
CA VAL A 86 -7.39 -1.25 9.42
C VAL A 86 -6.54 -2.54 9.45
N LEU A 87 -5.88 -2.86 10.55
CA LEU A 87 -5.12 -4.08 10.74
C LEU A 87 -6.00 -5.32 10.52
N VAL A 88 -7.16 -5.37 11.18
CA VAL A 88 -8.12 -6.47 11.02
C VAL A 88 -8.68 -6.51 9.60
N ASP A 89 -9.16 -5.38 9.09
CA ASP A 89 -9.90 -5.33 7.82
C ASP A 89 -9.01 -5.59 6.60
N MET A 90 -7.77 -5.08 6.60
CA MET A 90 -6.87 -5.16 5.44
C MET A 90 -5.84 -6.28 5.53
N TYR A 91 -5.43 -6.65 6.74
CA TYR A 91 -4.38 -7.66 6.96
C TYR A 91 -4.94 -8.97 7.52
N GLY A 92 -6.18 -8.99 8.02
CA GLY A 92 -6.75 -10.17 8.66
C GLY A 92 -6.06 -10.52 9.98
N LEU A 93 -5.44 -9.52 10.61
CA LEU A 93 -4.66 -9.68 11.84
C LEU A 93 -5.44 -9.09 13.02
N SER A 94 -5.90 -9.95 13.92
CA SER A 94 -6.61 -9.57 15.14
C SER A 94 -5.68 -9.62 16.36
N SER A 95 -6.11 -8.98 17.45
CA SER A 95 -5.33 -8.84 18.69
C SER A 95 -5.00 -10.16 19.40
N ASP A 96 -5.67 -11.26 19.06
CA ASP A 96 -5.33 -12.60 19.56
C ASP A 96 -4.16 -13.25 18.81
N LEU A 97 -3.80 -12.71 17.64
CA LEU A 97 -2.68 -13.17 16.81
C LEU A 97 -1.44 -12.30 16.98
N VAL A 98 -1.61 -11.02 17.26
CA VAL A 98 -0.56 -10.00 17.22
C VAL A 98 -0.26 -9.45 18.62
N LYS A 99 1.02 -9.37 18.96
CA LYS A 99 1.54 -8.81 20.21
C LYS A 99 1.92 -7.34 20.07
N ASP A 100 2.60 -7.00 18.97
CA ASP A 100 2.98 -5.63 18.59
C ASP A 100 2.95 -5.52 17.06
N TYR A 101 2.70 -4.33 16.53
CA TYR A 101 2.78 -4.07 15.10
C TYR A 101 3.09 -2.61 14.80
N ALA A 102 3.70 -2.39 13.65
CA ALA A 102 3.83 -1.08 13.03
C ALA A 102 3.80 -1.25 11.53
N ILE A 103 2.91 -0.53 10.85
CA ILE A 103 2.74 -0.64 9.41
C ILE A 103 2.74 0.74 8.77
N PHE A 104 3.62 0.91 7.79
CA PHE A 104 3.64 2.04 6.88
C PHE A 104 2.72 1.71 5.71
N MET A 105 1.66 2.51 5.54
CA MET A 105 0.77 2.44 4.38
C MET A 105 0.85 3.76 3.61
N PRO A 106 0.94 3.75 2.27
CA PRO A 106 1.08 4.99 1.51
C PRO A 106 -0.24 5.76 1.56
N ALA A 107 -0.16 7.08 1.79
CA ALA A 107 -1.34 7.95 1.89
C ALA A 107 -2.01 8.16 0.53
N MET A 108 -1.27 7.95 -0.56
CA MET A 108 -1.74 8.09 -1.92
C MET A 108 -1.77 6.71 -2.60
N ASN A 109 -2.90 6.37 -3.21
CA ASN A 109 -3.12 5.12 -3.95
C ASN A 109 -2.44 5.13 -5.34
N VAL A 110 -1.18 5.56 -5.39
CA VAL A 110 -0.30 5.53 -6.56
C VAL A 110 1.08 4.95 -6.24
N HIS A 111 1.31 4.59 -4.96
CA HIS A 111 2.52 3.93 -4.48
C HIS A 111 2.18 2.55 -3.92
N ALA A 112 2.96 1.54 -4.29
CA ALA A 112 2.91 0.22 -3.69
C ALA A 112 3.73 0.12 -2.39
N THR A 113 4.43 1.19 -2.01
CA THR A 113 5.34 1.21 -0.86
C THR A 113 4.60 0.83 0.42
N GLU A 114 4.96 -0.30 1.01
CA GLU A 114 4.32 -0.85 2.20
C GLU A 114 5.40 -1.52 3.05
N ILE A 115 5.52 -1.12 4.31
CA ILE A 115 6.49 -1.67 5.26
C ILE A 115 5.70 -2.21 6.44
N ILE A 116 5.78 -3.51 6.65
CA ILE A 116 4.97 -4.24 7.63
C ILE A 116 5.91 -4.82 8.65
N LEU A 117 5.72 -4.49 9.93
CA LEU A 117 6.36 -5.13 11.07
C LEU A 117 5.28 -5.70 11.97
N VAL A 118 5.31 -7.00 12.24
CA VAL A 118 4.35 -7.67 13.12
C VAL A 118 5.07 -8.65 14.03
N GLU A 119 4.95 -8.44 15.33
CA GLU A 119 5.30 -9.44 16.35
C GLU A 119 4.06 -10.29 16.62
N ALA A 120 4.16 -11.59 16.37
CA ALA A 120 3.09 -12.51 16.69
C ALA A 120 2.97 -12.73 18.22
N GLN A 121 1.82 -13.23 18.66
CA GLN A 121 1.68 -13.85 19.97
C GLN A 121 2.39 -15.22 19.99
N ASP A 122 2.66 -15.76 21.17
CA ASP A 122 3.32 -17.06 21.31
C ASP A 122 2.55 -18.18 20.60
N GLY A 123 3.24 -18.89 19.70
CA GLY A 123 2.66 -19.98 18.91
C GLY A 123 1.71 -19.52 17.80
N LYS A 124 1.64 -18.21 17.50
CA LYS A 124 0.77 -17.61 16.47
C LYS A 124 1.49 -17.22 15.18
N LEU A 125 2.80 -17.44 15.10
CA LEU A 125 3.63 -17.02 13.97
C LEU A 125 3.10 -17.50 12.61
N ASP A 126 2.77 -18.79 12.47
CA ASP A 126 2.29 -19.36 11.20
C ASP A 126 0.94 -18.76 10.75
N GLU A 127 0.08 -18.40 11.70
CA GLU A 127 -1.21 -17.77 11.43
C GLU A 127 -1.02 -16.33 10.96
N VAL A 128 -0.09 -15.60 11.57
CA VAL A 128 0.32 -14.27 11.12
C VAL A 128 0.94 -14.33 9.72
N LYS A 129 1.86 -15.27 9.45
CA LYS A 129 2.47 -15.46 8.12
C LYS A 129 1.41 -15.67 7.05
N LYS A 130 0.45 -16.56 7.30
CA LYS A 130 -0.63 -16.84 6.37
C LYS A 130 -1.51 -15.62 6.09
N ALA A 131 -1.76 -14.79 7.11
CA ALA A 131 -2.53 -13.55 6.95
C ALA A 131 -1.76 -12.53 6.09
N LEU A 132 -0.46 -12.37 6.36
CA LEU A 132 0.42 -11.50 5.59
C LEU A 132 0.63 -11.97 4.14
N ASP A 133 0.74 -13.27 3.89
CA ASP A 133 0.80 -13.83 2.55
C ASP A 133 -0.45 -13.48 1.74
N LYS A 134 -1.64 -13.59 2.35
CA LYS A 134 -2.91 -13.20 1.73
C LYS A 134 -2.98 -11.69 1.44
N ARG A 135 -2.43 -10.86 2.32
CA ARG A 135 -2.27 -9.42 2.05
C ARG A 135 -1.38 -9.21 0.84
N MET A 136 -0.23 -9.88 0.76
CA MET A 136 0.69 -9.78 -0.38
C MET A 136 0.08 -10.26 -1.69
N GLU A 137 -0.74 -11.32 -1.68
CA GLU A 137 -1.52 -11.74 -2.86
C GLU A 137 -2.44 -10.62 -3.34
N THR A 138 -3.11 -9.92 -2.41
CA THR A 138 -4.02 -8.81 -2.73
C THR A 138 -3.26 -7.61 -3.31
N VAL A 139 -2.11 -7.27 -2.71
CA VAL A 139 -1.22 -6.21 -3.21
C VAL A 139 -0.71 -6.57 -4.61
N GLU A 140 -0.24 -7.79 -4.81
CA GLU A 140 0.27 -8.29 -6.09
C GLU A 140 -0.82 -8.24 -7.19
N GLN A 141 -2.03 -8.72 -6.89
CA GLN A 141 -3.17 -8.65 -7.80
C GLN A 141 -3.50 -7.21 -8.19
N THR A 142 -3.55 -6.30 -7.22
CA THR A 142 -3.84 -4.88 -7.46
C THR A 142 -2.83 -4.27 -8.43
N TRP A 143 -1.54 -4.38 -8.11
CA TRP A 143 -0.50 -3.71 -8.88
C TRP A 143 -0.24 -4.36 -10.23
N SER A 144 -0.47 -5.67 -10.38
CA SER A 144 -0.35 -6.36 -11.67
C SER A 144 -1.24 -5.79 -12.78
N THR A 145 -2.31 -5.09 -12.41
CA THR A 145 -3.26 -4.49 -13.36
C THR A 145 -3.24 -2.97 -13.38
N TYR A 146 -2.68 -2.33 -12.36
CA TYR A 146 -2.82 -0.88 -12.17
C TYR A 146 -1.63 -0.08 -12.70
N LEU A 147 -0.44 -0.24 -12.13
CA LEU A 147 0.78 0.46 -12.55
C LEU A 147 1.95 -0.53 -12.66
N PRO A 148 2.49 -0.79 -13.88
CA PRO A 148 3.57 -1.76 -14.08
C PRO A 148 4.83 -1.49 -13.26
N GLU A 149 5.21 -0.22 -13.10
CA GLU A 149 6.39 0.15 -12.31
C GLU A 149 6.22 -0.22 -10.84
N GLN A 150 5.06 0.07 -10.26
CA GLN A 150 4.72 -0.31 -8.89
C GLN A 150 4.59 -1.83 -8.75
N TYR A 151 4.17 -2.55 -9.79
CA TYR A 151 4.18 -4.01 -9.77
C TYR A 151 5.58 -4.61 -9.73
N GLU A 152 6.53 -4.05 -10.49
CA GLU A 152 7.94 -4.45 -10.37
C GLU A 152 8.46 -4.23 -8.95
N LEU A 153 8.07 -3.12 -8.30
CA LEU A 153 8.40 -2.86 -6.91
C LEU A 153 7.85 -3.94 -5.97
N VAL A 154 6.58 -4.33 -6.11
CA VAL A 154 5.94 -5.41 -5.32
C VAL A 154 6.63 -6.76 -5.52
N LYS A 155 7.07 -7.08 -6.74
CA LYS A 155 7.79 -8.34 -7.01
C LYS A 155 9.18 -8.37 -6.38
N ASN A 156 9.78 -7.21 -6.17
CA ASN A 156 11.08 -7.07 -5.52
C ASN A 156 10.99 -6.95 -3.99
N ARG A 157 9.80 -7.20 -3.40
CA ARG A 157 9.59 -7.18 -1.96
C ARG A 157 10.60 -8.06 -1.22
N LYS A 158 10.91 -7.65 0.00
CA LYS A 158 11.78 -8.40 0.91
C LYS A 158 11.00 -8.84 2.13
N THR A 159 11.39 -9.98 2.69
CA THR A 159 10.77 -10.55 3.88
C THR A 159 11.85 -11.03 4.83
N LEU A 160 11.65 -10.78 6.11
CA LEU A 160 12.49 -11.21 7.20
C LEU A 160 11.62 -11.88 8.27
N GLU A 161 12.16 -12.92 8.89
CA GLU A 161 11.58 -13.57 10.07
C GLU A 161 12.67 -13.64 11.14
N GLU A 162 12.47 -12.94 12.25
CA GLU A 162 13.38 -12.90 13.39
C GLU A 162 12.63 -13.16 14.68
N GLY A 163 12.90 -14.30 15.30
CA GLY A 163 12.15 -14.73 16.48
C GLY A 163 10.66 -14.87 16.16
N ASN A 164 9.82 -14.09 16.84
CA ASN A 164 8.38 -14.06 16.60
C ASN A 164 7.93 -12.85 15.74
N VAL A 165 8.87 -12.14 15.13
CA VAL A 165 8.62 -10.96 14.29
C VAL A 165 8.72 -11.33 12.81
N ILE A 166 7.77 -10.86 12.03
CA ILE A 166 7.81 -10.89 10.57
C ILE A 166 7.88 -9.45 10.06
N ALA A 167 8.83 -9.20 9.17
CA ALA A 167 8.91 -7.95 8.43
C ALA A 167 8.73 -8.19 6.93
N ILE A 168 7.94 -7.32 6.28
CA ILE A 168 7.81 -7.29 4.81
C ILE A 168 8.05 -5.87 4.34
N VAL A 169 8.89 -5.70 3.32
CA VAL A 169 9.30 -4.40 2.79
C VAL A 169 9.06 -4.36 1.29
N ILE A 170 8.17 -3.46 0.86
CA ILE A 170 8.01 -3.02 -0.53
C ILE A 170 8.48 -1.57 -0.58
N ALA A 171 9.66 -1.33 -1.14
CA ALA A 171 10.26 0.00 -1.28
C ALA A 171 11.44 -0.05 -2.26
N ASP A 172 11.86 1.10 -2.80
CA ASP A 172 13.01 1.14 -3.71
C ASP A 172 14.30 0.68 -3.03
N GLN A 173 14.46 1.03 -1.75
CA GLN A 173 15.60 0.66 -0.90
C GLN A 173 15.30 -0.55 0.00
N ALA A 174 14.51 -1.52 -0.48
CA ALA A 174 13.99 -2.61 0.36
C ALA A 174 15.08 -3.42 1.09
N ASP A 175 16.22 -3.70 0.46
CA ASP A 175 17.33 -4.42 1.10
C ASP A 175 17.95 -3.62 2.26
N ALA A 176 18.18 -2.31 2.08
CA ALA A 176 18.75 -1.45 3.12
C ALA A 176 17.79 -1.26 4.29
N ILE A 177 16.50 -1.06 4.01
CA ILE A 177 15.44 -0.97 5.02
C ILE A 177 15.33 -2.29 5.81
N LEU A 178 15.35 -3.44 5.13
CA LEU A 178 15.29 -4.74 5.81
C LEU A 178 16.49 -4.97 6.72
N GLN A 179 17.68 -4.51 6.31
CA GLN A 179 18.87 -4.57 7.15
C GLN A 179 18.75 -3.68 8.39
N GLU A 180 18.25 -2.45 8.26
CA GLU A 180 18.02 -1.56 9.40
C GLU A 180 17.00 -2.16 10.39
N ILE A 181 15.96 -2.82 9.88
CA ILE A 181 14.99 -3.57 10.70
C ILE A 181 15.69 -4.69 11.47
N SER A 182 16.44 -5.55 10.79
CA SER A 182 17.19 -6.66 11.40
C SER A 182 18.15 -6.16 12.48
N ASP A 183 18.95 -5.13 12.18
CA ASP A 183 19.89 -4.56 13.14
C ASP A 183 19.19 -4.01 14.38
N SER A 184 18.04 -3.34 14.20
CA SER A 184 17.24 -2.77 15.28
C SER A 184 16.61 -3.85 16.18
N LEU A 185 16.08 -4.92 15.59
CA LEU A 185 15.51 -6.05 16.34
C LEU A 185 16.58 -6.77 17.17
N ASN A 186 17.76 -6.99 16.59
CA ASN A 186 18.88 -7.64 17.27
C ASN A 186 19.52 -6.77 18.35
N ALA A 187 19.46 -5.43 18.22
CA ALA A 187 19.90 -4.52 19.27
C ALA A 187 18.95 -4.51 20.47
N ALA A 188 17.64 -4.65 20.25
CA ALA A 188 16.64 -4.70 21.32
C ALA A 188 16.65 -6.02 22.12
N ALA A 189 17.25 -7.08 21.57
CA ALA A 189 17.35 -8.39 22.21
C ALA A 189 18.56 -8.55 23.16
N GLN A 190 19.45 -7.55 23.23
CA GLN A 190 20.67 -7.55 24.07
C GLN A 190 20.47 -6.81 25.39
#